data_AF-A0A1V6GP97-F1
#
_entry.id   AF-A0A1V6GP97-F1
#
_cell.length_a   1.000
_cell.length_b   1.000
_cell.length_c   1.000
_cell.angle_alpha   90.00
_cell.angle_beta   90.00
_cell.angle_gamma   90.00
#
_symmetry.space_group_name_H-M   'P 1'
#
loop_
_entity.id
_entity.type
_entity.pdbx_description
1 polymer ?
#
loop_
_entity_poly.entity_id
_entity_poly.type
_entity_poly.pdbx_seq_one_letter_code
_entity_poly.pdbx_strand_id
1 'polypeptide(L)' 'MVAPSQAFLDRLPYGKVPDRDDFKTFLGNDKERKRYWNKAVKESARMADELQELIESGKMRNAVQRF' A
#
# COMPACT_ATOMS: atom_id res chain seq x y z
N MET A 1 5.37 15.59 -2.05
CA MET A 1 5.11 14.44 -1.15
C MET A 1 4.64 13.29 -2.02
N VAL A 2 5.19 12.08 -1.86
CA VAL A 2 4.69 10.88 -2.56
C VAL A 2 3.69 10.20 -1.63
N ALA A 3 2.47 9.94 -2.12
CA ALA A 3 1.40 9.33 -1.33
C ALA A 3 0.63 8.30 -2.17
N PRO A 4 0.03 7.27 -1.55
CA PRO A 4 -0.84 6.35 -2.26
C PRO A 4 -2.10 7.04 -2.81
N SER A 5 -2.66 6.52 -3.89
CA SER A 5 -3.93 6.99 -4.42
C SER A 5 -5.10 6.58 -3.53
N GLN A 6 -6.21 7.31 -3.59
CA GLN A 6 -7.44 6.96 -2.86
C GLN A 6 -7.92 5.54 -3.22
N ALA A 7 -7.88 5.19 -4.50
CA ALA A 7 -8.26 3.86 -4.98
C ALA A 7 -7.41 2.72 -4.39
N PHE A 8 -6.17 2.99 -3.97
CA PHE A 8 -5.38 2.03 -3.22
C PHE A 8 -5.81 1.97 -1.76
N LEU A 9 -6.01 3.13 -1.12
CA LEU A 9 -6.45 3.21 0.27
C LEU A 9 -7.79 2.51 0.49
N ASP A 10 -8.74 2.62 -0.44
CA ASP A 10 -10.06 1.98 -0.35
C ASP A 10 -9.98 0.44 -0.33
N ARG A 11 -8.87 -0.15 -0.78
CA ARG A 11 -8.62 -1.60 -0.73
C ARG A 11 -8.00 -2.06 0.59
N LEU A 12 -7.52 -1.11 1.40
CA LEU A 12 -6.93 -1.40 2.70
C LEU A 12 -8.00 -1.39 3.79
N PRO A 13 -7.87 -2.26 4.81
CA PRO A 13 -8.66 -2.13 6.00
C PRO A 13 -8.46 -0.73 6.62
N TYR A 14 -9.52 -0.13 7.12
CA TYR A 14 -9.52 1.21 7.72
C TYR A 14 -9.16 2.37 6.76
N GLY A 15 -9.08 2.12 5.45
CA GLY A 15 -8.85 3.18 4.45
C GLY A 15 -7.50 3.88 4.58
N LYS A 16 -6.52 3.26 5.27
CA LYS A 16 -5.19 3.83 5.49
C LYS A 16 -4.11 2.77 5.40
N VAL A 17 -2.88 3.22 5.17
CA VAL A 17 -1.69 2.39 5.35
C VAL A 17 -1.51 2.13 6.85
N PRO A 18 -1.17 0.90 7.27
CA PRO A 18 -0.86 0.62 8.67
C PRO A 18 0.24 1.54 9.21
N ASP A 19 0.10 1.96 10.47
CA ASP A 19 1.00 2.89 11.13
C ASP A 19 1.31 2.46 12.56
N ARG A 20 2.14 3.26 13.25
CA ARG A 20 2.59 2.92 14.60
C ARG A 20 1.47 2.92 15.65
N ASP A 21 0.37 3.63 15.40
CA ASP A 21 -0.74 3.67 16.36
C ASP A 21 -1.49 2.34 16.40
N ASP A 22 -1.33 1.50 15.37
CA ASP A 22 -1.86 0.13 15.34
C ASP A 22 -1.37 -0.73 16.51
N PHE A 23 -0.16 -0.49 17.04
CA PHE A 23 0.31 -1.23 18.22
C PHE A 23 -0.52 -0.93 19.47
N LYS A 24 -1.05 0.30 19.58
CA LYS A 24 -1.98 0.68 20.65
C LYS A 24 -3.39 0.16 20.34
N THR A 25 -3.84 0.32 19.10
CA THR A 25 -5.18 -0.13 18.64
C THR A 25 -5.39 -1.63 18.81
N PHE A 26 -4.36 -2.44 18.53
CA PHE A 26 -4.42 -3.90 18.61
C PHE A 26 -3.70 -4.46 19.85
N LEU A 27 -3.57 -3.67 20.92
CA LEU A 27 -2.95 -4.13 22.17
C LEU A 27 -3.69 -5.38 22.69
N GLY A 28 -2.94 -6.47 22.91
CA GLY A 28 -3.52 -7.77 23.29
C GLY A 28 -4.10 -8.59 22.14
N ASN A 29 -4.07 -8.09 20.90
CA ASN A 29 -4.52 -8.78 19.69
C ASN A 29 -3.53 -8.66 18.52
N ASP A 30 -2.29 -9.10 18.77
CA ASP A 30 -1.21 -9.10 17.79
C ASP A 30 -1.52 -9.87 16.49
N LYS A 31 -2.35 -10.92 16.60
CA LYS A 31 -2.76 -11.72 15.44
C LYS A 31 -3.58 -10.89 14.46
N GLU A 32 -4.48 -10.05 14.96
CA GLU A 32 -5.26 -9.11 14.16
C GLU A 32 -4.35 -8.06 13.50
N ARG A 33 -3.46 -7.43 14.27
CA ARG A 33 -2.49 -6.45 13.74
C ARG A 33 -1.69 -7.04 12.58
N LYS A 34 -1.12 -8.24 12.77
CA LYS A 34 -0.34 -8.93 11.72
C LYS A 34 -1.19 -9.22 10.49
N ARG A 35 -2.45 -9.64 10.64
CA ARG A 35 -3.35 -9.87 9.50
C ARG A 35 -3.60 -8.58 8.73
N TYR A 36 -3.90 -7.49 9.44
CA TYR A 36 -4.10 -6.16 8.85
C TYR A 36 -2.85 -5.70 8.08
N TRP A 37 -1.66 -5.79 8.69
CA TRP A 37 -0.40 -5.41 8.05
C TRP A 37 -0.07 -6.28 6.83
N ASN A 38 -0.27 -7.60 6.92
CA ASN A 38 -0.04 -8.51 5.80
C ASN A 38 -1.00 -8.25 4.63
N LYS A 39 -2.23 -7.76 4.90
CA LYS A 39 -3.15 -7.34 3.84
C LYS A 39 -2.57 -6.14 3.07
N ALA A 40 -2.04 -5.15 3.76
CA ALA A 40 -1.39 -4.00 3.11
C ALA A 40 -0.17 -4.44 2.27
N VAL A 41 0.68 -5.33 2.80
CA VAL A 41 1.80 -5.92 2.03
C VAL A 41 1.32 -6.61 0.76
N LYS A 42 0.24 -7.41 0.85
CA LYS A 42 -0.32 -8.11 -0.30
C LYS A 42 -0.88 -7.16 -1.37
N GLU A 43 -1.59 -6.10 -0.97
CA GLU A 43 -2.09 -5.10 -1.92
C GLU A 43 -0.95 -4.31 -2.58
N SER A 44 0.14 -4.05 -1.85
CA SER A 44 1.34 -3.39 -2.38
C SER A 44 2.09 -4.25 -3.40
N ALA A 45 1.99 -5.59 -3.34
CA ALA A 45 2.63 -6.47 -4.32
C ALA A 45 2.15 -6.18 -5.75
N ARG A 46 0.85 -5.96 -5.95
CA ARG A 46 0.29 -5.57 -7.26
C ARG A 46 0.89 -4.27 -7.78
N MET A 47 1.12 -3.29 -6.90
CA MET A 47 1.76 -2.03 -7.28
C MET A 47 3.24 -2.22 -7.64
N ALA A 48 3.93 -3.15 -6.97
CA ALA A 48 5.29 -3.51 -7.31
C ALA A 48 5.36 -4.14 -8.70
N ASP A 49 4.44 -5.05 -9.03
CA ASP A 49 4.33 -5.67 -10.36
C ASP A 49 4.07 -4.61 -11.45
N GLU A 50 3.11 -3.71 -11.22
CA GLU A 50 2.79 -2.59 -12.15
C GLU A 50 4.02 -1.66 -12.34
N LEU A 51 4.73 -1.33 -11.27
CA LEU A 51 5.95 -0.53 -11.34
C LEU A 51 7.06 -1.24 -12.11
N GLN A 52 7.25 -2.54 -11.87
CA GLN A 52 8.25 -3.34 -12.55
C GLN A 52 7.98 -3.39 -14.06
N GLU A 53 6.73 -3.61 -14.48
CA GLU A 53 6.35 -3.59 -15.90
C GLU A 53 6.65 -2.23 -16.55
N LEU A 54 6.37 -1.13 -15.87
CA LEU A 54 6.65 0.23 -16.38
C LEU A 54 8.15 0.50 -16.54
N ILE A 55 8.98 -0.06 -15.66
CA ILE A 55 10.44 0.00 -15.76
C ILE A 55 10.92 -0.83 -16.95
N GLU A 56 10.55 -2.10 -17.00
CA GLU A 56 11.03 -3.06 -18.02
C GLU A 56 10.59 -2.67 -19.43
N SER A 57 9.37 -2.15 -19.59
CA SER A 57 8.86 -1.69 -20.89
C SER A 57 9.40 -0.32 -21.32
N GLY A 58 10.12 0.40 -20.46
CA GLY A 58 10.57 1.77 -20.70
C GLY A 58 9.46 2.81 -20.74
N LYS A 59 8.21 2.44 -20.41
CA LYS A 59 7.02 3.31 -20.49
C LYS A 59 6.85 4.23 -19.28
N MET A 60 7.70 4.12 -18.26
CA MET A 60 7.61 4.91 -17.02
C MET A 60 7.41 6.42 -17.27
N ARG A 61 8.12 7.04 -18.22
CA ARG A 61 7.95 8.49 -18.51
C ARG A 61 6.54 8.88 -18.93
N ASN A 62 5.80 7.96 -19.56
CA ASN A 62 4.44 8.21 -20.02
C ASN A 62 3.40 8.03 -18.91
N ALA A 63 3.74 7.26 -17.87
CA ALA A 63 2.85 6.98 -16.74
C ALA A 63 2.97 8.01 -15.61
N VAL A 64 4.05 8.78 -15.55
CA VAL A 64 4.25 9.82 -14.54
C VAL A 64 3.46 11.08 -14.92
N GLN A 65 2.68 11.60 -13.97
CA GLN A 65 1.96 12.85 -14.10
C GLN A 65 2.71 13.98 -13.40
N ARG A 66 2.67 15.19 -13.97
CA ARG A 66 3.19 16.40 -13.33
C ARG A 66 2.21 16.86 -12.25
N PHE A 67 2.73 17.14 -11.06
CA PHE A 67 2.01 17.76 -9.94
C PHE A 67 1.95 19.27 -10.08
#